data_AF-A0A920H061-F1
#
_entry.id   AF-A0A920H061-F1
#
_cell.length_a   1.000
_cell.length_b   1.000
_cell.length_c   1.000
_cell.angle_alpha   90.00
_cell.angle_beta   90.00
_cell.angle_gamma   90.00
#
_symmetry.space_group_name_H-M   'P 1'
#
loop_
_entity.id
_entity.type
_entity.pdbx_description
1 polymer ?
#
loop_
_entity_poly.entity_id
_entity_poly.type
_entity_poly.pdbx_seq_one_letter_code
_entity_poly.pdbx_strand_id
1 'polypeptide(L)'
;MLGAEGLIGQIMLVDENNSRALLITDSAHALPVEVNRSGLRAIAEGSGDIDRLVIRHLAATTDIRVGDLLVTSGLGGRFPHGYPVARVTNVEIAAGDAFAVVSAAPTSALDRGRHVLVVAQSSQFEAAAAP
;
A
#
# COMPACT_ATOMS: atom_id res chain seq x y z
N MET A 1 0.92 -2.60 9.56
CA MET A 1 0.34 -3.89 9.98
C MET A 1 0.39 -4.85 8.81
N LEU A 2 0.81 -6.07 9.05
CA LEU A 2 0.98 -7.12 8.05
C LEU A 2 0.05 -8.29 8.35
N GLY A 3 -0.57 -8.82 7.29
CA GLY A 3 -1.20 -10.13 7.27
C GLY A 3 -0.20 -11.21 6.84
N ALA A 4 -0.71 -12.41 6.56
CA ALA A 4 0.13 -13.52 6.13
C ALA A 4 0.72 -13.30 4.72
N GLU A 5 -0.02 -12.62 3.84
CA GLU A 5 0.34 -12.46 2.43
C GLU A 5 0.73 -11.03 2.03
N GLY A 6 0.70 -10.08 2.97
CA GLY A 6 1.10 -8.70 2.66
C GLY A 6 0.62 -7.65 3.66
N LEU A 7 0.72 -6.40 3.24
CA LEU A 7 0.29 -5.24 4.01
C LEU A 7 -1.23 -5.22 4.16
N ILE A 8 -1.70 -4.96 5.38
CA ILE A 8 -3.14 -4.80 5.68
C ILE A 8 -3.51 -3.33 5.83
N GLY A 9 -2.65 -2.56 6.51
CA GLY A 9 -2.96 -1.20 6.87
C GLY A 9 -1.99 -0.63 7.89
N GLN A 10 -2.40 0.46 8.50
CA GLN A 10 -1.59 1.24 9.41
C GLN A 10 -2.35 1.51 10.70
N ILE A 11 -1.66 1.40 11.84
CA ILE A 11 -2.21 1.89 13.11
C ILE A 11 -2.29 3.42 13.05
N MET A 12 -3.44 3.96 13.42
CA MET A 12 -3.71 5.41 13.49
C MET A 12 -3.84 5.89 14.92
N LEU A 13 -4.44 5.07 15.79
CA LEU A 13 -4.64 5.38 17.20
C LEU A 13 -4.31 4.15 18.03
N VAL A 14 -3.66 4.38 19.17
CA VAL A 14 -3.32 3.35 20.15
C VAL A 14 -3.96 3.77 21.46
N ASP A 15 -4.84 2.93 21.97
CA ASP A 15 -5.43 3.02 23.31
C ASP A 15 -4.77 1.96 24.21
N GLU A 16 -5.11 1.94 25.50
CA GLU A 16 -4.48 1.06 26.50
C GLU A 16 -4.55 -0.45 26.15
N ASN A 17 -5.69 -0.89 25.59
CA ASN A 17 -5.95 -2.30 25.32
C ASN A 17 -6.35 -2.58 23.87
N ASN A 18 -6.44 -1.55 23.03
CA ASN A 18 -6.85 -1.70 21.65
C ASN A 18 -6.16 -0.66 20.76
N SER A 19 -6.29 -0.82 19.46
CA SER A 19 -5.77 0.14 18.50
C SER A 19 -6.71 0.21 17.31
N ARG A 20 -6.80 1.39 16.71
CA ARG A 20 -7.58 1.61 15.50
C ARG A 20 -6.62 1.69 14.32
N ALA A 21 -6.97 0.96 13.27
CA ALA A 21 -6.19 0.91 12.06
C ALA A 21 -6.95 1.47 10.87
N LEU A 22 -6.21 2.10 9.97
CA LEU A 22 -6.66 2.49 8.64
C LEU A 22 -6.18 1.43 7.66
N LEU A 23 -7.11 0.81 6.94
CA LEU A 23 -6.79 -0.20 5.94
C LEU A 23 -6.17 0.43 4.70
N ILE A 24 -5.38 -0.35 3.95
CA ILE A 24 -4.79 0.15 2.69
C ILE A 24 -5.83 0.48 1.62
N THR A 25 -7.01 -0.13 1.70
CA THR A 25 -8.13 0.07 0.77
C THR A 25 -9.06 1.20 1.17
N ASP A 26 -8.87 1.81 2.34
CA ASP A 26 -9.65 2.98 2.76
C ASP A 26 -9.40 4.15 1.80
N SER A 27 -10.46 4.88 1.43
CA SER A 27 -10.36 5.98 0.45
C SER A 27 -9.55 7.18 0.94
N ALA A 28 -9.32 7.30 2.26
CA ALA A 28 -8.41 8.28 2.84
C ALA A 28 -6.95 7.79 2.90
N HIS A 29 -6.65 6.56 2.44
CA HIS A 29 -5.32 5.99 2.47
C HIS A 29 -4.57 6.18 1.15
N ALA A 30 -3.32 6.64 1.25
CA ALA A 30 -2.38 6.74 0.13
C ALA A 30 -1.02 6.17 0.55
N LEU A 31 -0.52 5.22 -0.23
CA LEU A 31 0.65 4.41 0.08
C LEU A 31 1.68 4.50 -1.05
N PRO A 32 2.91 4.95 -0.76
CA PRO A 32 4.01 4.84 -1.72
C PRO A 32 4.36 3.38 -2.01
N VAL A 33 4.22 3.00 -3.28
CA VAL A 33 4.49 1.65 -3.77
C VAL A 33 5.56 1.66 -4.85
N GLU A 34 6.15 0.50 -5.07
CA GLU A 34 7.09 0.22 -6.14
C GLU A 34 6.67 -1.04 -6.88
N VAL A 35 6.79 -1.04 -8.21
CA VAL A 35 6.60 -2.23 -9.04
C VAL A 35 7.82 -3.12 -8.87
N ASN A 36 7.65 -4.30 -8.29
CA ASN A 36 8.74 -5.23 -7.97
C ASN A 36 9.57 -5.65 -9.19
N ARG A 37 8.97 -5.64 -10.39
CA ARG A 37 9.64 -6.00 -11.65
C ARG A 37 10.55 -4.89 -12.19
N SER A 38 10.07 -3.64 -12.19
CA SER A 38 10.68 -2.53 -12.93
C SER A 38 11.28 -1.46 -12.02
N GLY A 39 11.02 -1.49 -10.71
CA GLY A 39 11.43 -0.43 -9.79
C GLY A 39 10.63 0.87 -9.95
N LEU A 40 9.57 0.86 -10.78
CA LEU A 40 8.71 2.02 -10.98
C LEU A 40 8.00 2.38 -9.67
N ARG A 41 8.10 3.64 -9.25
CA ARG A 41 7.42 4.14 -8.06
C ARG A 41 6.10 4.82 -8.42
N ALA A 42 5.10 4.61 -7.58
CA ALA A 42 3.79 5.20 -7.71
C ALA A 42 3.15 5.38 -6.31
N ILE A 43 1.98 6.02 -6.28
CA ILE A 43 1.14 6.09 -5.09
C ILE A 43 -0.09 5.24 -5.33
N ALA A 44 -0.29 4.21 -4.51
CA ALA A 44 -1.52 3.44 -4.49
C ALA A 44 -2.49 4.10 -3.50
N GLU A 45 -3.69 4.40 -3.97
CA GLU A 45 -4.80 4.95 -3.19
C GLU A 45 -5.81 3.83 -2.90
N GLY A 46 -6.37 3.82 -1.69
CA GLY A 46 -7.51 2.96 -1.40
C GLY A 46 -8.74 3.43 -2.18
N SER A 47 -9.55 2.50 -2.68
CA SER A 47 -10.77 2.86 -3.43
C SER A 47 -12.04 2.94 -2.56
N GLY A 48 -11.96 2.51 -1.30
CA GLY A 48 -13.11 2.20 -0.45
C GLY A 48 -13.65 0.77 -0.64
N ASP A 49 -13.26 0.08 -1.72
CA ASP A 49 -13.60 -1.33 -1.93
C ASP A 49 -12.49 -2.23 -1.36
N ILE A 50 -12.87 -3.25 -0.60
CA ILE A 50 -11.92 -4.08 0.15
C ILE A 50 -10.94 -4.88 -0.71
N ASP A 51 -11.28 -5.10 -1.98
CA ASP A 51 -10.47 -5.89 -2.92
C ASP A 51 -9.78 -5.01 -3.97
N ARG A 52 -9.73 -3.69 -3.78
CA ARG A 52 -9.23 -2.78 -4.82
C ARG A 52 -8.42 -1.60 -4.28
N LEU A 53 -7.27 -1.41 -4.92
CA LEU A 53 -6.46 -0.21 -4.89
C LEU A 53 -6.43 0.41 -6.29
N VAL A 54 -6.21 1.72 -6.33
CA VAL A 54 -6.12 2.48 -7.58
C VAL A 54 -4.83 3.30 -7.59
N ILE A 55 -4.14 3.32 -8.72
CA ILE A 55 -3.08 4.30 -8.99
C ILE A 55 -3.62 5.23 -10.07
N ARG A 56 -3.62 6.53 -9.77
CA ARG A 56 -4.08 7.58 -10.67
C ARG A 56 -2.88 8.34 -11.25
N HIS A 57 -3.10 9.00 -12.38
CA HIS A 57 -2.13 9.94 -12.98
C HIS A 57 -0.79 9.31 -13.38
N LEU A 58 -0.78 8.02 -13.74
CA LEU A 58 0.42 7.39 -14.27
C LEU A 58 0.56 7.74 -15.75
N ALA A 59 1.72 8.20 -16.22
CA ALA A 59 1.87 8.54 -17.64
C ALA A 59 1.57 7.30 -18.52
N ALA A 60 0.87 7.47 -19.64
CA ALA A 60 0.47 6.36 -20.51
C ALA A 60 1.65 5.54 -21.06
N THR A 61 2.86 6.11 -21.08
CA THR A 61 4.10 5.45 -21.52
C THR A 61 4.80 4.65 -20.42
N THR A 62 4.25 4.62 -19.21
CA THR A 62 4.89 4.02 -18.03
C THR A 62 4.88 2.49 -18.12
N ASP A 63 6.00 1.85 -17.79
CA ASP A 63 6.13 0.38 -17.78
C ASP A 63 5.48 -0.26 -16.54
N ILE A 64 4.15 -0.33 -16.55
CA ILE A 64 3.31 -1.09 -15.62
C ILE A 64 2.39 -2.03 -16.40
N ARG A 65 2.21 -3.26 -15.90
CA ARG A 65 1.47 -4.31 -16.61
C ARG A 65 0.55 -5.08 -15.68
N VAL A 66 -0.53 -5.62 -16.21
CA VAL A 66 -1.38 -6.58 -15.48
C VAL A 66 -0.52 -7.76 -15.01
N GLY A 67 -0.69 -8.13 -13.74
CA GLY A 67 0.09 -9.17 -13.07
C GLY A 67 1.31 -8.66 -12.29
N ASP A 68 1.75 -7.41 -12.51
CA ASP A 68 2.86 -6.81 -11.76
C ASP A 68 2.55 -6.79 -10.25
N LEU A 69 3.53 -7.15 -9.43
CA LEU A 69 3.45 -7.09 -7.98
C LEU A 69 3.87 -5.70 -7.50
N LEU A 70 3.03 -5.06 -6.72
CA LEU A 70 3.30 -3.82 -6.03
C LEU A 70 3.80 -4.14 -4.61
N VAL A 71 4.92 -3.52 -4.23
CA VAL A 71 5.52 -3.63 -2.89
C VAL A 71 5.65 -2.24 -2.26
N THR A 72 5.81 -2.15 -0.95
CA THR A 72 6.09 -0.87 -0.27
C THR A 72 7.42 -0.27 -0.75
N SER A 73 7.45 1.01 -1.12
CA SER A 73 8.66 1.62 -1.67
C SER A 73 9.65 2.13 -0.61
N GLY A 74 9.27 2.16 0.67
CA GLY A 74 10.07 2.76 1.73
C GLY A 74 10.07 4.31 1.74
N LEU A 75 9.51 4.95 0.72
CA LEU A 75 9.46 6.41 0.61
C LEU A 75 8.64 7.00 1.77
N GLY A 76 9.17 8.05 2.39
CA GLY A 76 8.55 8.72 3.54
C GLY A 76 8.74 7.98 4.87
N GLY A 77 9.42 6.83 4.90
CA GLY A 77 9.80 6.12 6.13
C GLY A 77 8.65 5.44 6.87
N ARG A 78 7.39 5.67 6.50
CA ARG A 78 6.23 5.11 7.21
C ARG A 78 6.17 3.57 7.15
N PHE A 79 6.47 3.01 5.99
CA PHE A 79 6.49 1.56 5.76
C PHE A 79 7.91 1.16 5.42
N PRO A 80 8.46 0.07 5.99
CA PRO A 80 9.73 -0.43 5.52
C PRO A 80 9.57 -0.93 4.07
N HIS A 81 10.66 -0.91 3.30
CA HIS A 81 10.66 -1.27 1.88
C HIS A 81 10.44 -2.77 1.66
N GLY A 82 9.74 -3.14 0.59
CA GLY A 82 9.69 -4.49 0.03
C GLY A 82 8.53 -5.39 0.49
N TYR A 83 7.55 -4.88 1.24
CA TYR A 83 6.40 -5.69 1.66
C TYR A 83 5.34 -5.76 0.55
N PRO A 84 4.80 -6.95 0.22
CA PRO A 84 3.72 -7.08 -0.75
C PRO A 84 2.50 -6.23 -0.38
N VAL A 85 1.95 -5.52 -1.36
CA VAL A 85 0.78 -4.66 -1.20
C VAL A 85 -0.38 -5.18 -2.03
N ALA A 86 -0.19 -5.25 -3.35
CA ALA A 86 -1.25 -5.61 -4.29
C ALA A 86 -0.67 -6.13 -5.61
N ARG A 87 -1.51 -6.77 -6.42
CA ARG A 87 -1.18 -7.20 -7.78
C ARG A 87 -2.04 -6.43 -8.78
N VAL A 88 -1.41 -5.88 -9.82
CA VAL A 88 -2.12 -5.13 -10.87
C VAL A 88 -3.11 -6.04 -11.58
N THR A 89 -4.37 -5.63 -11.66
CA THR A 89 -5.47 -6.37 -12.29
C THR A 89 -5.94 -5.72 -13.58
N ASN A 90 -5.82 -4.39 -13.70
CA ASN A 90 -6.21 -3.66 -14.90
C ASN A 90 -5.34 -2.42 -15.10
N VAL A 91 -5.05 -2.08 -16.36
CA VAL A 91 -4.41 -0.83 -16.77
C VAL A 91 -5.28 -0.22 -17.87
N GLU A 92 -5.94 0.88 -17.56
CA GLU A 92 -6.87 1.55 -18.46
C GLU A 92 -6.32 2.91 -18.88
N ILE A 93 -6.37 3.19 -20.19
CA ILE A 93 -6.01 4.48 -20.77
C ILE A 93 -7.20 4.93 -21.62
N ALA A 94 -7.87 5.99 -21.21
CA ALA A 94 -8.98 6.53 -21.99
C ALA A 94 -8.46 7.19 -23.28
N ALA A 95 -9.28 7.16 -24.33
CA ALA A 95 -8.91 7.71 -25.63
C ALA A 95 -8.66 9.23 -25.53
N GLY A 96 -7.43 9.66 -25.81
CA GLY A 96 -7.02 11.06 -25.72
C GLY A 96 -6.38 11.47 -24.39
N ASP A 97 -6.36 10.58 -23.39
CA ASP A 97 -5.74 10.88 -22.09
C ASP A 97 -4.22 10.65 -22.11
N ALA A 98 -3.49 11.55 -21.45
CA ALA A 98 -2.05 11.40 -21.22
C ALA A 98 -1.74 10.46 -20.05
N PHE A 99 -2.75 10.08 -19.27
CA PHE A 99 -2.61 9.33 -18.03
C PHE A 99 -3.45 8.05 -18.04
N ALA A 100 -2.87 6.99 -17.49
CA ALA A 100 -3.51 5.73 -17.20
C ALA A 100 -4.09 5.72 -15.78
N VAL A 101 -5.18 4.96 -15.61
CA VAL A 101 -5.69 4.54 -14.31
C VAL A 101 -5.42 3.05 -14.16
N VAL A 102 -4.75 2.68 -13.06
CA VAL A 102 -4.39 1.29 -12.79
C VAL A 102 -5.22 0.79 -11.61
N SER A 103 -5.84 -0.38 -11.76
CA SER A 103 -6.47 -1.08 -10.64
C SER A 103 -5.59 -2.25 -10.20
N ALA A 104 -5.53 -2.48 -8.89
CA ALA A 104 -4.77 -3.58 -8.30
C ALA A 104 -5.56 -4.23 -7.16
N ALA A 105 -5.44 -5.55 -7.02
CA ALA A 105 -6.07 -6.30 -5.93
C ALA A 105 -5.07 -6.50 -4.78
N PRO A 106 -5.42 -6.19 -3.52
CA PRO A 106 -4.57 -6.45 -2.36
C PRO A 106 -4.06 -7.89 -2.31
N THR A 107 -2.81 -8.10 -1.88
CA THR A 107 -2.27 -9.47 -1.75
C THR A 107 -2.77 -10.18 -0.49
N SER A 108 -3.06 -9.43 0.57
CA SER A 108 -3.59 -9.94 1.84
C SER A 108 -5.11 -9.89 1.85
N ALA A 109 -5.75 -10.92 2.39
CA ALA A 109 -7.19 -10.90 2.64
C ALA A 109 -7.52 -9.98 3.83
N LEU A 110 -8.08 -8.80 3.55
CA LEU A 110 -8.31 -7.76 4.55
C LEU A 110 -9.52 -8.03 5.45
N ASP A 111 -10.45 -8.88 5.00
CA ASP A 111 -11.72 -9.22 5.67
C ASP A 111 -11.65 -10.49 6.54
N ARG A 112 -10.64 -11.33 6.33
CA ARG A 112 -10.56 -12.70 6.88
C ARG A 112 -9.41 -12.94 7.85
N GLY A 113 -8.56 -11.93 8.08
CA GLY A 113 -7.43 -12.03 9.00
C GLY A 113 -7.87 -12.06 10.47
N ARG A 114 -7.52 -13.12 11.19
CA ARG A 114 -7.69 -13.18 12.67
C ARG A 114 -6.51 -12.61 13.44
N HIS A 115 -5.33 -12.62 12.84
CA HIS A 115 -4.09 -12.19 13.47
C HIS A 115 -3.34 -11.28 12.51
N VAL A 116 -2.65 -10.29 13.07
CA VAL A 116 -1.82 -9.35 12.32
C VAL A 116 -0.50 -9.16 13.05
N LEU A 117 0.57 -8.89 12.28
CA LEU A 117 1.85 -8.45 12.82
C LEU A 117 1.94 -6.93 12.76
N VAL A 118 2.21 -6.29 13.90
CA VAL A 118 2.53 -4.87 13.96
C VAL A 118 4.04 -4.71 13.90
N VAL A 119 4.51 -4.06 12.84
CA VAL A 119 5.93 -3.73 12.65
C VAL A 119 6.11 -2.27 13.02
N ALA A 120 6.95 -2.01 14.01
CA ALA A 120 7.40 -0.68 14.37
C ALA A 120 8.83 -0.48 13.85
N GLN A 121 9.14 0.70 13.32
CA GLN A 121 10.51 1.07 13.03
C GLN A 121 11.20 1.51 14.32
N SER A 122 12.31 0.86 14.64
CA SER A 122 13.07 1.11 15.87
C SER A 122 13.76 2.49 15.90
N SER A 123 13.88 3.18 14.78
CA SER A 123 14.64 4.44 14.67
C SER A 123 13.93 5.70 15.19
N GLN A 124 12.72 5.59 15.76
CA GLN A 124 12.00 6.75 16.33
C GLN A 124 11.66 6.61 17.82
N PHE A 125 11.94 5.46 18.44
CA PHE A 125 11.76 5.28 19.89
C PHE A 125 12.95 5.77 20.72
N GLU A 126 14.12 5.95 20.11
CA GLU A 126 15.35 6.32 20.84
C GLU A 126 15.44 7.82 21.16
N ALA A 127 14.73 8.68 20.41
CA ALA A 127 14.74 10.14 20.66
C ALA A 127 13.84 10.59 21.82
N ALA A 128 12.93 9.74 22.29
CA ALA A 128 12.05 10.02 23.43
C ALA A 128 12.53 9.40 24.75
N ALA A 129 13.65 8.66 24.72
CA ALA A 129 14.25 7.97 25.86
C ALA A 129 15.66 8.48 26.20
N ALA A 130 16.05 9.65 25.68
CA ALA A 130 17.24 10.34 26.17
C ALA A 130 16.92 10.99 27.53
N PRO A 131 17.77 10.80 28.56
CA PRO A 131 17.56 11.32 29.91
C PRO A 131 17.68 12.85 30.01
#